data_AF-A0A6P0N1B2-F1
#
_entry.id   AF-A0A6P0N1B2-F1
#
_cell.length_a   1.000
_cell.length_b   1.000
_cell.length_c   1.000
_cell.angle_alpha   90.00
_cell.angle_beta   90.00
_cell.angle_gamma   90.00
#
_symmetry.space_group_name_H-M   'P 1'
#
loop_
_entity.id
_entity.type
_entity.pdbx_description
1 polymer ?
#
loop_
_entity_poly.entity_id
_entity_poly.type
_entity_poly.pdbx_seq_one_letter_code
_entity_poly.pdbx_strand_id
1 'polypeptide(L)' 'MVTISGYLGYRALVYFVNRHKEALIETLKLPKKTLPSYSTIRLFLMGIDFDNFVVVFNT' A
#
# COMPACT_ATOMS: atom_id res chain seq x y z
N MET A 1 -5.20 -14.77 -3.89
CA MET A 1 -5.37 -13.33 -4.17
C MET A 1 -5.71 -12.67 -2.84
N VAL A 2 -4.87 -11.78 -2.32
CA VAL A 2 -5.17 -11.04 -1.09
C VAL A 2 -5.49 -9.62 -1.52
N THR A 3 -6.78 -9.31 -1.63
CA THR A 3 -7.27 -8.03 -2.11
C THR A 3 -7.28 -7.04 -0.95
N ILE A 4 -6.61 -5.91 -1.13
CA ILE A 4 -6.57 -4.77 -0.19
C ILE A 4 -7.86 -3.93 -0.34
N SER A 5 -8.97 -4.55 -0.75
CA SER A 5 -10.24 -3.85 -0.96
C SER A 5 -10.89 -3.56 0.39
N GLY A 6 -10.73 -2.33 0.87
CA GLY A 6 -11.63 -1.72 1.86
C GLY A 6 -11.43 -2.10 3.33
N TYR A 7 -10.77 -3.20 3.70
CA TYR A 7 -10.51 -3.52 5.12
C TYR A 7 -9.20 -4.29 5.33
N LEU A 8 -8.15 -3.54 5.69
CA LEU A 8 -6.79 -4.05 5.86
C LEU A 8 -6.58 -4.61 7.27
N GLY A 9 -6.82 -5.90 7.44
CA GLY A 9 -6.16 -6.64 8.51
C GLY A 9 -4.64 -6.47 8.38
N TYR A 10 -3.95 -6.24 9.51
CA TYR A 10 -2.50 -5.97 9.55
C TYR A 10 -1.68 -7.00 8.74
N ARG A 11 -2.14 -8.25 8.68
CA ARG A 11 -1.51 -9.34 7.92
C ARG A 11 -1.47 -9.10 6.42
N ALA A 12 -2.56 -8.63 5.82
CA ALA A 12 -2.63 -8.37 4.38
C ALA A 12 -1.68 -7.22 4.00
N LEU A 13 -1.65 -6.17 4.83
CA LEU A 13 -0.75 -5.04 4.68
C LEU A 13 0.71 -5.47 4.80
N VAL A 14 1.05 -6.21 5.86
CA VAL A 14 2.42 -6.72 6.07
C VAL A 14 2.88 -7.59 4.90
N TYR A 15 2.00 -8.46 4.40
CA TYR A 15 2.31 -9.30 3.25
C TYR A 15 2.57 -8.48 1.98
N PHE A 16 1.70 -7.52 1.67
CA PHE A 16 1.85 -6.62 0.52
C PHE A 16 3.14 -5.81 0.59
N VAL A 17 3.39 -5.19 1.73
CA VAL A 17 4.56 -4.33 1.95
C VAL A 17 5.85 -5.13 1.84
N ASN A 18 5.89 -6.36 2.39
CA ASN A 18 7.07 -7.22 2.26
C ASN A 18 7.26 -7.72 0.83
N ARG A 19 6.18 -8.07 0.12
CA ARG A 19 6.21 -8.59 -1.26
C ARG A 19 6.67 -7.53 -2.27
N HIS A 20 6.29 -6.27 -2.06
CA HIS A 20 6.51 -5.18 -3.01
C HIS A 20 7.43 -4.07 -2.46
N LYS A 21 8.26 -4.40 -1.47
CA LYS A 21 9.10 -3.43 -0.76
C LYS A 21 9.97 -2.57 -1.67
N GLU A 22 10.67 -3.19 -2.61
CA GLU A 22 11.58 -2.51 -3.53
C GLU A 22 10.82 -1.57 -4.47
N ALA A 23 9.76 -2.09 -5.11
CA ALA A 23 8.89 -1.31 -5.99
C ALA A 23 8.27 -0.11 -5.26
N LEU A 24 7.87 -0.26 -3.99
CA LEU A 24 7.35 0.83 -3.17
C LEU A 24 8.41 1.90 -2.90
N ILE A 25 9.66 1.52 -2.60
CA ILE A 25 10.75 2.47 -2.35
C ILE A 25 11.04 3.29 -3.61
N GLU A 26 11.08 2.64 -4.77
CA GLU A 26 11.32 3.29 -6.06
C GLU A 26 10.17 4.21 -6.45
N THR A 27 8.93 3.73 -6.33
CA THR A 27 7.73 4.47 -6.74
C THR A 27 7.50 5.70 -5.84
N LEU A 28 7.66 5.54 -4.53
CA LEU A 28 7.47 6.63 -3.56
C LEU A 28 8.70 7.54 -3.44
N LYS A 29 9.80 7.22 -4.14
CA LYS A 29 11.08 7.96 -4.12
C LYS A 29 11.51 8.29 -2.69
N LEU A 30 11.44 7.28 -1.81
CA LEU A 30 11.67 7.51 -0.38
C LEU A 30 13.13 7.94 -0.14
N PRO A 31 13.37 9.00 0.67
CA PRO A 31 14.71 9.55 0.88
C PRO A 31 15.64 8.60 1.65
N LYS A 32 15.07 7.65 2.39
CA LYS A 32 15.79 6.51 2.96
C LYS A 32 15.29 5.27 2.24
N LYS A 33 16.18 4.30 1.93
CA LYS A 33 15.84 2.97 1.37
C LYS A 33 15.05 2.08 2.36
N THR A 34 14.25 2.70 3.22
CA THR A 34 13.48 2.09 4.28
C THR A 34 12.05 2.57 4.16
N LEU A 35 11.13 1.63 4.19
CA LEU A 35 9.71 1.94 4.25
C LEU A 35 9.36 2.56 5.61
N PRO A 36 8.40 3.48 5.65
CA PRO A 36 7.84 3.96 6.90
C PRO A 36 7.11 2.83 7.64
N SER A 37 6.74 3.07 8.90
CA SER A 37 6.10 2.05 9.74
C SER A 37 4.82 1.49 9.09
N TYR A 38 4.45 0.24 9.42
CA TYR A 38 3.20 -0.34 8.93
C TYR A 38 1.97 0.52 9.28
N SER A 39 1.97 1.20 10.44
CA SER A 39 0.92 2.15 10.82
C SER A 39 0.87 3.35 9.89
N THR A 40 2.03 3.90 9.50
CA THR A 40 2.13 5.01 8.55
C THR A 40 1.64 4.61 7.17
N ILE A 41 2.03 3.42 6.70
CA ILE A 41 1.56 2.87 5.42
C ILE A 41 0.05 2.65 5.47
N ARG A 42 -0.48 2.17 6.60
CA ARG A 42 -1.92 1.99 6.78
C ARG A 42 -2.66 3.32 6.69
N LEU A 43 -2.17 4.35 7.38
CA LEU A 43 -2.76 5.70 7.33
C LEU A 43 -2.73 6.26 5.91
N PHE A 44 -1.61 6.06 5.20
CA PHE A 44 -1.50 6.46 3.79
C PHE A 44 -2.55 5.74 2.93
N LEU A 45 -2.62 4.41 3.02
CA LEU A 45 -3.61 3.61 2.27
C LEU A 45 -5.05 4.01 2.65
N MET A 46 -5.34 4.30 3.92
CA MET A 46 -6.64 4.79 4.35
C MET A 46 -7.00 6.18 3.83
N GLY A 47 -6.00 7.00 3.50
CA GLY A 47 -6.18 8.28 2.85
C GLY A 47 -6.31 8.19 1.32
N ILE A 48 -6.11 7.01 0.74
CA ILE A 48 -6.34 6.77 -0.69
C ILE A 48 -7.82 6.47 -0.89
N ASP A 49 -8.46 7.25 -1.74
CA ASP A 49 -9.80 6.96 -2.22
C ASP A 49 -9.74 5.74 -3.17
N PHE A 50 -9.90 4.55 -2.60
CA PHE A 50 -9.82 3.30 -3.35
C PHE A 50 -10.98 3.12 -4.32
N ASP A 51 -12.15 3.71 -4.06
CA ASP A 51 -13.27 3.70 -4.99
C ASP A 51 -12.87 4.37 -6.31
N ASN A 52 -12.23 5.53 -6.23
CA ASN A 52 -11.71 6.22 -7.42
C ASN A 52 -10.52 5.47 -8.05
N PHE A 53 -9.68 4.84 -7.23
CA PHE A 53 -8.53 4.07 -7.72
C PHE A 53 -8.95 2.84 -8.53
N VAL A 54 -10.00 2.13 -8.10
CA VAL A 54 -10.54 0.96 -8.81
C VAL A 54 -11.09 1.36 -10.18
N VAL A 55 -11.76 2.51 -10.28
CA VAL A 55 -12.31 3.00 -11.56
C VAL A 55 -11.20 3.25 -12.59
N VAL A 56 -10.08 3.86 -12.17
CA VAL A 56 -8.97 4.19 -13.08
C VAL A 56 -8.20 2.95 -13.55
N PHE A 57 -8.05 1.92 -12.72
CA PHE A 57 -7.18 0.76 -13.01
C PHE A 57 -7.90 -0.50 -13.51
N ASN A 58 -9.24 -0.61 -13.37
CA ASN A 58 -10.02 -1.75 -13.89
C ASN A 58 -10.81 -1.42 -15.17
N THR A 59 -10.43 -0.36 -15.89
CA THR A 59 -10.95 -0.09 -17.25
C THR A 59 -10.18 -0.93 -18.27
#